data_AF-A0A9D9D233-F1
#
_entry.id   AF-A0A9D9D233-F1
#
_cell.length_a   1.000
_cell.length_b   1.000
_cell.length_c   1.000
_cell.angle_alpha   90.00
_cell.angle_beta   90.00
_cell.angle_gamma   90.00
#
_symmetry.space_group_name_H-M   'P 1'
#
loop_
_entity.id
_entity.type
_entity.pdbx_description
1 polymer ?
#
loop_
_entity_poly.entity_id
_entity_poly.type
_entity_poly.pdbx_seq_one_letter_code
_entity_poly.pdbx_strand_id
1 'polypeptide(L)'
;MDKTDFYKTLDAAPMVPVFYHADIPTAREVLRACYDGGVRVFEFTNRGEAAAEVFAALVPFVAKELPGLLLGAGSVSDPRSARRFLRLGAHFIVGPQY
;
A
#
# COMPACT_ATOMS: atom_id res chain seq x y z
N MET A 1 -1.21 -2.79 14.58
CA MET A 1 -0.34 -3.95 14.32
C MET A 1 0.99 -3.68 14.97
N ASP A 2 1.52 -4.63 15.73
CA ASP A 2 2.86 -4.47 16.29
C ASP A 2 3.94 -4.79 15.24
N LYS A 3 5.21 -4.52 15.57
CA LYS A 3 6.34 -4.76 14.65
C LYS A 3 6.54 -6.24 14.33
N THR A 4 6.28 -7.13 15.28
CA THR A 4 6.48 -8.57 15.10
C THR A 4 5.48 -9.12 14.09
N ASP A 5 4.21 -8.74 14.23
CA ASP A 5 3.16 -9.11 13.28
C ASP A 5 3.47 -8.58 11.88
N PHE A 6 3.96 -7.33 11.78
CA PHE A 6 4.37 -6.73 10.51
C PHE A 6 5.41 -7.60 9.77
N TYR A 7 6.50 -7.96 10.45
CA TYR A 7 7.56 -8.76 9.81
C TYR A 7 7.08 -10.17 9.46
N LYS A 8 6.26 -10.80 10.31
CA LYS A 8 5.67 -12.12 10.01
C LYS A 8 4.82 -12.08 8.74
N THR A 9 3.98 -11.06 8.57
CA THR A 9 3.16 -10.92 7.36
C THR A 9 4.02 -10.64 6.13
N LEU A 10 5.09 -9.86 6.28
CA LEU A 10 6.03 -9.58 5.19
C LEU A 10 6.81 -10.83 4.75
N ASP A 11 7.35 -11.60 5.70
CA ASP A 11 8.12 -12.83 5.43
C ASP A 11 7.25 -13.94 4.83
N ALA A 12 5.96 -13.99 5.19
CA ALA A 12 5.01 -14.94 4.64
C ALA A 12 4.52 -14.58 3.22
N ALA A 13 4.79 -13.37 2.74
CA ALA A 13 4.32 -12.92 1.42
C ALA A 13 5.26 -13.44 0.31
N PRO A 14 4.80 -14.35 -0.59
CA PRO A 14 5.65 -14.88 -1.66
C PRO A 14 5.89 -13.87 -2.78
N MET A 15 5.07 -12.83 -2.86
CA MET A 15 5.17 -11.73 -3.81
C MET A 15 4.51 -10.48 -3.24
N VAL A 16 4.91 -9.31 -3.76
CA VAL A 16 4.28 -8.02 -3.46
C VAL A 16 3.86 -7.40 -4.79
N PRO A 17 2.55 -7.27 -5.07
CA PRO A 17 2.09 -6.52 -6.23
C PRO A 17 2.49 -5.05 -6.13
N VAL A 18 3.02 -4.52 -7.23
CA VAL A 18 3.41 -3.12 -7.37
C VAL A 18 2.48 -2.48 -8.40
N PHE A 19 1.64 -1.54 -7.97
CA PHE A 19 0.53 -1.06 -8.80
C PHE A 19 0.23 0.43 -8.62
N TYR A 20 -0.36 1.04 -9.65
CA TYR A 20 -0.97 2.37 -9.58
C TYR A 20 -2.13 2.48 -10.56
N HIS A 21 -3.19 3.16 -10.14
CA HIS A 21 -4.25 3.65 -11.01
C HIS A 21 -4.81 4.96 -10.45
N ALA A 22 -5.19 5.89 -11.33
CA ALA A 22 -5.71 7.20 -10.93
C ALA A 22 -7.18 7.16 -10.45
N ASP A 23 -7.96 6.21 -10.98
CA ASP A 23 -9.37 6.01 -10.59
C ASP A 23 -9.49 5.16 -9.32
N ILE A 24 -10.14 5.71 -8.29
CA ILE A 24 -10.31 5.09 -6.96
C ILE A 24 -11.12 3.78 -7.03
N PRO A 25 -12.30 3.71 -7.70
CA PRO A 25 -13.03 2.46 -7.90
C PRO A 25 -12.15 1.35 -8.47
N THR A 26 -11.44 1.63 -9.57
CA THR A 26 -10.52 0.68 -10.20
C THR A 26 -9.42 0.23 -9.24
N ALA A 27 -8.80 1.17 -8.52
CA ALA A 27 -7.76 0.84 -7.56
C ALA A 27 -8.27 -0.05 -6.41
N ARG A 28 -9.49 0.16 -5.93
CA ARG A 28 -10.13 -0.68 -4.91
C ARG A 28 -10.43 -2.08 -5.41
N GLU A 29 -10.95 -2.20 -6.64
CA GLU A 29 -11.25 -3.50 -7.27
C GLU A 29 -9.98 -4.34 -7.45
N VAL A 30 -8.91 -3.75 -7.97
CA VAL A 30 -7.62 -4.45 -8.11
C VAL A 30 -7.08 -4.88 -6.75
N LEU A 31 -7.13 -3.99 -5.75
CA LEU A 31 -6.66 -4.30 -4.40
C LEU A 31 -7.47 -5.46 -3.76
N ARG A 32 -8.80 -5.44 -3.90
CA ARG A 32 -9.69 -6.52 -3.45
C ARG A 32 -9.38 -7.82 -4.18
N ALA A 33 -9.24 -7.79 -5.50
CA ALA A 33 -8.93 -8.98 -6.30
C ALA A 33 -7.60 -9.62 -5.87
N CYS A 34 -6.56 -8.82 -5.62
CA CYS A 34 -5.30 -9.32 -5.07
C CYS A 34 -5.49 -9.94 -3.69
N TYR A 35 -6.23 -9.28 -2.80
CA TYR A 35 -6.50 -9.79 -1.45
C TYR A 35 -7.26 -11.12 -1.47
N ASP A 36 -8.27 -11.24 -2.32
CA ASP A 36 -9.06 -12.46 -2.51
C ASP A 36 -8.21 -13.59 -3.12
N GLY A 37 -7.22 -13.22 -3.94
CA GLY A 37 -6.16 -14.11 -4.43
C GLY A 37 -5.09 -14.49 -3.41
N GLY A 38 -5.21 -14.05 -2.15
CA GLY A 38 -4.31 -14.41 -1.05
C GLY A 38 -3.18 -13.42 -0.76
N VAL A 39 -3.12 -12.29 -1.47
CA VAL A 39 -2.11 -11.24 -1.19
C VAL A 39 -2.37 -10.60 0.16
N ARG A 40 -1.31 -10.46 0.97
CA ARG A 40 -1.35 -9.76 2.26
C ARG A 40 -0.36 -8.61 2.37
N VAL A 41 0.40 -8.34 1.32
CA VAL A 41 1.31 -7.20 1.22
C VAL A 41 1.16 -6.59 -0.16
N PHE A 42 0.90 -5.28 -0.23
CA PHE A 42 0.63 -4.58 -1.47
C PHE A 42 1.36 -3.24 -1.51
N GLU A 43 2.07 -2.96 -2.59
CA GLU A 43 2.74 -1.68 -2.83
C GLU A 43 1.94 -0.82 -3.82
N PHE A 44 1.35 0.26 -3.32
CA PHE A 44 0.77 1.28 -4.19
C PHE A 44 1.84 2.31 -4.54
N THR A 45 2.12 2.48 -5.82
CA THR A 45 3.20 3.36 -6.27
C THR A 45 2.75 4.82 -6.31
N ASN A 46 3.59 5.71 -5.75
CA ASN A 46 3.45 7.15 -5.86
C ASN A 46 3.83 7.63 -7.27
N ARG A 47 3.03 7.23 -8.26
CA ARG A 47 3.18 7.62 -9.67
C ARG A 47 1.93 8.36 -10.10
N GLY A 48 2.09 9.48 -10.80
CA GLY A 48 0.95 10.31 -11.22
C GLY A 48 0.44 11.27 -10.13
N GLU A 49 -0.26 12.32 -10.57
CA GLU A 49 -0.64 13.45 -9.72
C GLU A 49 -1.62 13.06 -8.61
N ALA A 50 -2.55 12.14 -8.92
CA ALA A 50 -3.60 11.69 -8.00
C ALA A 50 -3.13 10.62 -6.99
N ALA A 51 -1.88 10.16 -7.02
CA ALA A 51 -1.44 8.97 -6.26
C ALA A 51 -1.72 9.06 -4.77
N ALA A 52 -1.45 10.22 -4.16
CA ALA A 52 -1.67 10.40 -2.73
C ALA A 52 -3.15 10.54 -2.35
N GLU A 53 -3.99 11.08 -3.26
CA GLU A 53 -5.44 11.14 -3.05
C GLU A 53 -6.05 9.74 -3.12
N VAL A 54 -5.68 8.97 -4.14
CA VAL A 54 -6.09 7.57 -4.29
C VAL A 54 -5.64 6.77 -3.07
N PHE A 55 -4.37 6.91 -2.66
CA PHE A 55 -3.85 6.22 -1.49
C PHE A 55 -4.63 6.56 -0.22
N ALA A 56 -4.95 7.85 0.00
CA ALA A 56 -5.75 8.29 1.14
C ALA A 56 -7.15 7.67 1.14
N ALA A 57 -7.75 7.43 -0.02
CA ALA A 57 -9.03 6.72 -0.15
C ALA A 57 -8.90 5.20 0.06
N LEU A 58 -7.76 4.60 -0.32
CA LEU A 58 -7.50 3.17 -0.15
C LEU A 58 -7.24 2.77 1.30
N VAL A 59 -6.60 3.63 2.11
CA VAL A 59 -6.29 3.32 3.51
C VAL A 59 -7.53 2.92 4.35
N PRO A 60 -8.61 3.73 4.41
CA PRO A 60 -9.80 3.34 5.17
C PRO A 60 -10.52 2.14 4.55
N PHE A 61 -10.43 1.95 3.23
CA PHE A 61 -10.96 0.76 2.57
C PHE A 61 -10.22 -0.50 3.03
N VAL A 62 -8.88 -0.49 3.05
CA VAL A 62 -8.06 -1.60 3.56
C VAL A 62 -8.40 -1.91 5.01
N ALA A 63 -8.41 -0.88 5.86
CA ALA A 63 -8.64 -1.04 7.28
C ALA A 63 -10.01 -1.68 7.58
N LYS A 64 -11.04 -1.34 6.80
CA LYS A 64 -12.41 -1.85 6.99
C LYS A 64 -12.64 -3.20 6.30
N GLU A 65 -12.17 -3.35 5.07
CA GLU A 65 -12.63 -4.41 4.17
C GLU A 65 -11.59 -5.51 3.96
N LEU A 66 -10.30 -5.25 4.21
CA LEU A 66 -9.18 -6.13 3.88
C LEU A 66 -8.31 -6.39 5.13
N PRO A 67 -8.86 -7.02 6.18
CA PRO A 67 -8.15 -7.22 7.44
C PRO A 67 -6.85 -8.01 7.23
N GLY A 68 -5.76 -7.51 7.81
CA GLY A 68 -4.44 -8.15 7.71
C GLY A 68 -3.68 -7.86 6.41
N LEU A 69 -4.21 -7.05 5.49
CA LEU A 69 -3.43 -6.56 4.35
C LEU A 69 -2.55 -5.38 4.77
N LEU A 70 -1.24 -5.51 4.52
CA LEU A 70 -0.28 -4.43 4.61
C LEU A 70 -0.27 -3.62 3.31
N LEU A 71 -0.79 -2.39 3.39
CA LEU A 71 -0.69 -1.41 2.30
C LEU A 71 0.53 -0.52 2.50
N GLY A 72 1.50 -0.57 1.58
CA GLY A 72 2.68 0.29 1.54
C GLY A 72 2.67 1.25 0.36
N ALA A 73 3.52 2.28 0.45
CA ALA A 73 3.71 3.27 -0.60
C ALA A 73 5.08 3.14 -1.27
N GLY A 74 5.07 2.94 -2.58
CA GLY A 74 6.26 2.76 -3.41
C GLY A 74 6.62 3.98 -4.26
N SER A 75 7.73 3.92 -4.97
CA SER A 75 8.26 5.06 -5.76
C SER A 75 8.43 6.35 -4.94
N VAL A 76 8.77 6.22 -3.66
CA VAL A 76 8.98 7.34 -2.74
C VAL A 76 10.47 7.68 -2.71
N SER A 77 10.86 8.81 -3.30
CA SER A 77 12.28 9.17 -3.51
C SER A 77 12.81 10.23 -2.54
N ASP A 78 11.97 10.74 -1.64
CA ASP A 78 12.37 11.82 -0.73
C ASP A 78 11.66 11.73 0.64
N PRO A 79 12.28 12.28 1.71
CA PRO A 79 11.70 12.23 3.06
C PRO A 79 10.36 12.95 3.21
N ARG A 80 10.08 13.99 2.41
CA ARG A 80 8.83 14.74 2.49
C ARG A 80 7.68 13.87 1.97
N SER A 81 7.88 13.19 0.86
CA SER A 81 6.93 12.20 0.31
C SER A 81 6.75 11.02 1.26
N ALA A 82 7.83 10.48 1.84
CA ALA A 82 7.73 9.41 2.84
C ALA A 82 6.86 9.82 4.03
N ARG A 83 7.12 11.01 4.61
CA ARG A 83 6.29 11.54 5.71
C ARG A 83 4.83 11.75 5.30
N ARG A 84 4.56 12.13 4.04
CA ARG A 84 3.19 12.27 3.53
C ARG A 84 2.45 10.94 3.58
N PHE A 85 3.01 9.88 3.00
CA PHE A 85 2.37 8.57 2.96
C PHE A 85 2.25 7.91 4.34
N LEU A 86 3.24 8.07 5.21
CA LEU A 86 3.15 7.61 6.60
C LEU A 86 1.98 8.30 7.34
N ARG A 87 1.78 9.61 7.16
CA ARG A 87 0.64 10.32 7.75
C ARG A 87 -0.70 9.88 7.17
N LEU A 88 -0.73 9.48 5.90
CA LEU A 88 -1.94 8.93 5.28
C LEU A 88 -2.30 7.53 5.81
N GLY A 89 -1.35 6.83 6.42
CA GLY A 89 -1.56 5.49 6.99
C GLY A 89 -0.84 4.36 6.26
N ALA A 90 0.21 4.66 5.48
CA ALA A 90 1.06 3.62 4.91
C ALA A 90 1.73 2.78 6.01
N HIS A 91 1.69 1.46 5.86
CA HIS A 91 2.35 0.52 6.77
C HIS A 91 3.87 0.48 6.55
N PHE A 92 4.31 0.72 5.33
CA PHE A 92 5.73 0.76 4.94
C PHE A 92 5.95 1.67 3.73
N ILE A 93 7.21 2.04 3.51
CA ILE A 93 7.67 2.89 2.41
C ILE A 93 8.72 2.14 1.61
N VAL A 94 8.61 2.18 0.28
CA VAL A 94 9.60 1.65 -0.66
C VAL A 94 10.16 2.78 -1.51
N GLY A 95 11.48 2.97 -1.45
CA GLY A 95 12.22 3.91 -2.28
C GLY A 95 12.99 3.18 -3.38
N PRO A 96 13.14 3.76 -4.58
CA PRO A 96 13.83 3.11 -5.69
C PRO A 96 15.36 3.06 -5.51
N GLN A 97 15.93 3.86 -4.60
CA GLN A 97 17.36 4.00 -4.36
C GLN A 97 17.58 4.31 -2.87
N TYR A 98 18.74 3.88 -2.33
CA TYR A 98 19.19 4.20 -0.97
C TYR A 98 20.16 5.38 -1.00
#